data_AF-A0A512IM74-F1
#
_entry.id   AF-A0A512IM74-F1
#
_cell.length_a   1.000
_cell.length_b   1.000
_cell.length_c   1.000
_cell.angle_alpha   90.00
_cell.angle_beta   90.00
_cell.angle_gamma   90.00
#
_symmetry.space_group_name_H-M   'P 1'
#
loop_
_entity.id
_entity.type
_entity.pdbx_description
1 polymer ?
#
loop_
_entity_poly.entity_id
_entity_poly.type
_entity_poly.pdbx_seq_one_letter_code
_entity_poly.pdbx_strand_id
1 'polypeptide(L)' 'MPLNIRSDEVNRLADKLAAVARVSKTEAVRLALVNELERREQSLSEFLARIKPIQDRIARYPETGLKTDKAFFDSLYDET' A
#
# COMPACT_ATOMS: atom_id res chain seq x y z
N MET A 1 -14.29 20.67 1.91
CA MET A 1 -15.67 20.48 2.44
C MET A 1 -15.58 19.72 3.75
N PRO A 2 -16.37 20.06 4.79
CA PRO A 2 -16.43 19.25 6.01
C PRO A 2 -17.05 17.88 5.70
N LEU A 3 -16.47 16.82 6.27
CA LEU A 3 -16.95 15.45 6.12
C LEU A 3 -18.25 15.28 6.92
N ASN A 4 -19.38 15.10 6.26
CA ASN A 4 -20.67 14.86 6.92
C ASN A 4 -21.05 13.38 6.78
N ILE A 5 -20.95 12.62 7.88
CA ILE A 5 -21.24 11.19 7.91
C ILE A 5 -22.60 10.97 8.57
N ARG A 6 -23.58 10.50 7.80
CA ARG A 6 -24.92 10.12 8.30
C ARG A 6 -25.00 8.60 8.49
N SER A 7 -24.26 8.10 9.47
CA SER A 7 -24.26 6.68 9.85
C SER A 7 -24.26 6.53 11.36
N ASP A 8 -25.28 5.85 11.88
CA ASP A 8 -25.40 5.55 13.31
C ASP A 8 -24.28 4.62 13.79
N GLU A 9 -23.83 3.71 12.92
CA GLU A 9 -22.72 2.81 13.21
C GLU A 9 -21.40 3.57 13.38
N VAL A 10 -21.08 4.46 12.44
CA VAL A 10 -19.87 5.29 12.53
C VAL A 10 -19.91 6.17 13.77
N ASN A 11 -21.10 6.70 14.11
CA ASN A 11 -21.28 7.47 15.34
C ASN A 11 -20.96 6.63 16.58
N ARG A 12 -21.49 5.41 16.70
CA ARG A 12 -21.22 4.50 17.83
C ARG A 12 -19.75 4.14 17.93
N LEU A 13 -19.09 3.86 16.81
CA LEU A 13 -17.66 3.55 16.77
C LEU A 13 -16.82 4.75 17.23
N ALA A 14 -17.14 5.94 16.74
CA ALA A 14 -16.46 7.17 17.14
C ALA A 14 -16.68 7.49 18.62
N ASP A 15 -17.90 7.28 19.15
CA ASP A 15 -18.19 7.47 20.58
C ASP A 15 -17.41 6.48 21.46
N LYS A 16 -17.35 5.20 21.05
CA LYS A 16 -16.56 4.19 21.76
C LYS A 16 -15.08 4.54 21.78
N LEU A 17 -14.52 4.92 20.63
CA LEU A 17 -13.11 5.29 20.54
C LEU A 17 -12.80 6.56 21.34
N ALA A 18 -13.68 7.56 21.28
CA ALA A 18 -13.58 8.78 22.07
C ALA A 18 -13.57 8.49 23.58
N ALA A 19 -14.46 7.61 24.05
CA ALA A 19 -14.52 7.20 25.45
C ALA A 19 -13.23 6.48 25.90
N VAL A 20 -12.73 5.54 25.07
CA VAL A 20 -11.50 4.79 25.38
C VAL A 20 -10.28 5.70 25.38
N ALA A 21 -10.14 6.56 24.37
CA ALA A 21 -9.00 7.47 24.23
C ALA A 21 -9.15 8.76 25.07
N ARG A 22 -10.30 8.99 25.70
CA ARG A 22 -10.65 10.20 26.48
C ARG A 22 -10.46 11.50 25.70
N VAL A 23 -10.87 11.49 24.44
CA VAL A 23 -10.80 12.64 23.53
C VAL A 23 -12.17 12.98 22.97
N SER A 24 -12.30 14.08 22.23
CA SER A 24 -13.54 14.42 21.54
C SER A 24 -13.85 13.40 20.43
N LYS A 25 -15.12 13.30 20.02
CA LYS A 25 -15.55 12.44 18.92
C LYS A 25 -14.80 12.72 17.61
N THR A 26 -14.61 14.00 17.30
CA THR A 26 -13.85 14.43 16.12
C THR A 26 -12.39 14.01 16.21
N GLU A 27 -11.78 14.14 17.39
CA GLU A 27 -10.40 13.75 17.61
C GLU A 27 -10.20 12.23 17.54
N ALA A 28 -11.16 11.46 18.07
CA ALA A 28 -11.18 10.02 17.92
C ALA A 28 -11.24 9.59 16.43
N VAL A 29 -12.08 10.26 15.63
CA VAL A 29 -12.13 10.02 14.18
C VAL A 29 -10.80 10.37 13.51
N ARG A 30 -10.17 11.50 13.89
CA ARG A 30 -8.84 11.88 13.39
C ARG A 30 -7.80 10.79 13.68
N LEU A 31 -7.73 10.33 14.93
CA LEU A 31 -6.80 9.27 15.36
C LEU A 31 -7.05 7.96 14.60
N ALA A 32 -8.31 7.56 14.42
CA ALA A 32 -8.65 6.36 13.68
C ALA A 32 -8.15 6.42 12.23
N LEU A 33 -8.33 7.56 11.56
CA LEU A 33 -7.90 7.78 10.18
C LEU A 33 -6.37 7.75 10.06
N VAL A 34 -5.65 8.44 10.96
CA VAL A 34 -4.17 8.43 10.99
C VAL A 34 -3.66 7.01 11.16
N ASN A 35 -4.15 6.29 12.17
CA ASN A 35 -3.70 4.93 12.45
C ASN A 35 -3.96 3.96 11.30
N GLU A 36 -5.06 4.14 10.56
CA GLU A 36 -5.37 3.29 9.41
C GLU A 36 -4.48 3.61 8.21
N LEU A 37 -4.16 4.88 7.97
CA LEU A 37 -3.20 5.26 6.94
C LEU A 37 -1.81 4.70 7.25
N GLU A 38 -1.34 4.86 8.49
CA GLU A 38 -0.05 4.32 8.94
C GLU A 38 0.02 2.80 8.77
N ARG A 39 -1.04 2.06 9.15
CA ARG A 39 -1.09 0.60 8.95
C ARG A 39 -0.97 0.20 7.47
N ARG A 40 -1.60 0.95 6.57
CA ARG A 40 -1.54 0.69 5.12
C ARG A 40 -0.17 1.01 4.55
N GLU A 41 0.43 2.12 4.97
CA GLU A 41 1.78 2.52 4.56
C GLU A 41 2.84 1.54 5.07
N GLN A 42 2.70 1.04 6.30
CA GLN A 42 3.57 0.01 6.85
C GLN A 42 3.46 -1.29 6.05
N SER A 43 2.24 -1.73 5.73
CA SER A 43 2.01 -2.92 4.89
C SER A 43 2.64 -2.78 3.50
N LEU A 44 2.49 -1.62 2.85
CA LEU A 44 3.15 -1.31 1.59
C LEU A 44 4.68 -1.35 1.73
N SER A 45 5.22 -0.72 2.79
CA SER A 45 6.66 -0.66 3.03
C SER A 45 7.26 -2.05 3.27
N GLU A 46 6.58 -2.90 4.03
CA GLU A 46 6.97 -4.30 4.23
C GLU A 46 6.95 -5.09 2.93
N PHE A 47 5.92 -4.92 2.11
CA PHE A 47 5.82 -5.56 0.80
C PHE A 47 6.97 -5.13 -0.12
N LEU A 48 7.26 -3.83 -0.19
CA LEU A 48 8.39 -3.30 -0.95
C LEU A 48 9.73 -3.83 -0.41
N ALA A 49 9.90 -3.89 0.91
CA ALA A 49 11.10 -4.44 1.53
C ALA A 49 11.33 -5.91 1.16
N ARG A 50 10.26 -6.71 1.03
CA ARG A 50 10.35 -8.12 0.58
C ARG A 50 10.75 -8.25 -0.89
N ILE A 51 10.35 -7.31 -1.75
CA ILE A 51 10.64 -7.34 -3.19
C ILE A 51 12.02 -6.73 -3.51
N LYS A 52 12.51 -5.82 -2.66
CA LYS A 52 13.78 -5.11 -2.86
C LYS A 52 14.97 -6.03 -3.18
N PRO A 53 15.17 -7.20 -2.53
CA PRO A 53 16.27 -8.11 -2.90
C PRO A 53 16.19 -8.63 -4.34
N ILE A 54 14.98 -8.85 -4.86
CA ILE A 54 14.76 -9.28 -6.24
C ILE A 54 15.09 -8.13 -7.19
N GLN A 55 14.60 -6.92 -6.88
CA GLN A 55 14.90 -5.71 -7.65
C GLN A 55 16.39 -5.42 -7.66
N ASP A 56 17.07 -5.50 -6.52
CA ASP A 56 18.52 -5.30 -6.38
C ASP A 56 19.29 -6.34 -7.19
N ARG A 57 18.83 -7.59 -7.22
CA ARG A 57 19.45 -8.63 -8.06
C ARG A 57 19.31 -8.31 -9.54
N ILE A 58 18.16 -7.83 -9.98
CA ILE A 58 17.91 -7.45 -11.38
C ILE A 58 18.72 -6.19 -11.76
N ALA A 59 18.74 -5.19 -10.88
CA ALA A 59 19.44 -3.92 -11.11
C ALA A 59 20.98 -4.06 -11.15
N ARG A 60 21.55 -5.18 -10.67
CA ARG A 60 22.98 -5.47 -10.81
C ARG A 60 23.39 -5.83 -12.23
N TYR A 61 22.46 -6.27 -13.08
CA TYR A 61 22.79 -6.57 -14.47
C TYR A 61 22.90 -5.25 -15.25
N PRO A 62 23.96 -5.06 -16.04
CA PRO A 62 24.11 -3.87 -16.86
C PRO A 62 23.00 -3.81 -17.91
N GLU A 63 22.59 -2.61 -18.28
CA GLU A 63 21.69 -2.42 -19.43
C GLU A 63 22.41 -2.91 -20.69
N THR A 64 21.90 -3.99 -21.29
CA THR A 64 22.54 -4.63 -22.44
C THR A 64 22.23 -3.92 -23.76
N GLY A 65 21.24 -3.02 -23.77
CA GLY A 65 20.76 -2.34 -24.99
C GLY A 65 20.10 -3.28 -26.02
N LEU A 66 20.00 -4.58 -25.71
CA LEU A 66 19.38 -5.59 -26.56
C LEU A 66 17.86 -5.40 -26.54
N LYS A 67 17.26 -5.30 -27.72
CA LYS A 67 15.80 -5.29 -27.85
C LYS A 67 15.30 -6.72 -27.71
N THR A 68 14.64 -7.02 -26.61
CA THR A 68 13.83 -8.24 -26.45
C THR A 68 12.50 -8.04 -27.19
N ASP A 69 12.56 -8.04 -28.52
CA ASP A 69 11.39 -7.92 -29.38
C ASP A 69 10.77 -9.28 -29.68
N LYS A 70 9.72 -9.28 -30.49
CA LYS A 70 8.99 -10.50 -30.84
C LYS A 70 9.89 -11.56 -31.49
N ALA A 71 10.84 -11.14 -32.33
CA ALA A 71 11.73 -12.08 -33.02
C ALA A 71 12.67 -12.81 -32.03
N PHE A 72 13.08 -12.13 -30.95
CA PHE A 72 13.82 -12.76 -29.85
C PHE A 72 12.99 -13.82 -29.11
N PHE A 73 11.71 -13.55 -28.85
CA PHE A 73 10.84 -14.54 -28.19
C PHE A 73 10.50 -15.70 -29.11
N ASP A 74 10.20 -15.44 -30.38
CA ASP A 74 9.92 -16.48 -31.39
C ASP A 74 11.12 -17.45 -31.50
N SER A 75 12.36 -16.96 -31.49
CA SER A 75 13.56 -17.83 -31.53
C SER A 75 13.79 -18.69 -30.28
N LEU A 76 13.19 -18.35 -29.13
CA LEU A 76 13.28 -19.17 -27.91
C LEU A 76 12.30 -20.35 -27.93
N TYR A 77 11.24 -20.26 -28.74
CA TYR A 77 10.22 -21.30 -28.87
C TYR A 77 10.41 -22.18 -30.11
N ASP A 78 11.19 -21.74 -31.09
CA ASP A 78 11.51 -22.53 -32.29
C ASP A 78 12.61 -23.60 -32.06
N GLU A 79 13.28 -23.62 -30.90
CA GLU A 79 14.30 -24.62 -30.51
C GLU A 79 13.73 -25.84 -29.72
N THR A 80 12.41 -25.99 -29.62
CA THR A 80 11.75 -27.20 -29.06
C THR A 80 11.11 -28.07 -30.13
#